data_AF-A0A5B0DBX8-F1
#
_entry.id   AF-A0A5B0DBX8-F1
#
_cell.length_a   1.000
_cell.length_b   1.000
_cell.length_c   1.000
_cell.angle_alpha   90.00
_cell.angle_beta   90.00
_cell.angle_gamma   90.00
#
_symmetry.space_group_name_H-M   'P 1'
#
loop_
_entity.id
_entity.type
_entity.pdbx_description
1 polymer ?
#
loop_
_entity_poly.entity_id
_entity_poly.type
_entity_poly.pdbx_seq_one_letter_code
_entity_poly.pdbx_strand_id
1 'polypeptide(L)'
;MTIERIKKFFEFQRRSVHGPVPLWGVLNGIFILYPISFLAFFAGGLEVLNNPSLYQGLIMTGIVVWVLNLVFLLDLKRGILTSFGTYLMYLTGHVYAIVGFSAMSGDYSFISLKLLLPLIYALVIIIVMSCLVDLDSEEIISAKAIRNVYNFVMGPPLILSLCCVFLGMLGHEYFWGWGMSFLFMTMGPYLYRTWFYIIYAYQHHNDVEETTPIRRIEVSSDMIQDKEFDRDRFRKEEKHD
;
A
#
# COMPACT_ATOMS: atom_id res chain seq x y z
N MET A 1 -10.84 15.69 -23.91
CA MET A 1 -10.39 16.54 -22.80
C MET A 1 -10.41 15.84 -21.42
N THR A 2 -11.56 15.57 -20.78
CA THR A 2 -11.58 15.00 -19.40
C THR A 2 -11.01 13.59 -19.29
N ILE A 3 -11.36 12.69 -20.23
CA ILE A 3 -10.85 11.30 -20.24
C ILE A 3 -9.34 11.27 -20.49
N GLU A 4 -8.81 12.14 -21.36
CA GLU A 4 -7.37 12.24 -21.64
C GLU A 4 -6.60 12.69 -20.40
N ARG A 5 -7.14 13.66 -19.66
CA ARG A 5 -6.55 14.11 -18.39
C ARG A 5 -6.50 13.00 -17.35
N ILE A 6 -7.57 12.20 -17.24
CA ILE A 6 -7.61 11.01 -16.35
C ILE A 6 -6.58 9.96 -16.78
N LYS A 7 -6.47 9.67 -18.08
CA LYS A 7 -5.46 8.74 -18.60
C LYS A 7 -4.04 9.20 -18.25
N LYS A 8 -3.73 10.48 -18.49
CA LYS A 8 -2.42 11.07 -18.21
C LYS A 8 -2.12 11.09 -16.70
N PHE A 9 -3.12 11.37 -15.85
CA PHE A 9 -2.99 11.24 -14.39
C PHE A 9 -2.60 9.80 -13.99
N PHE A 10 -3.31 8.80 -14.48
CA PHE A 10 -3.03 7.40 -14.15
C PHE A 10 -1.69 6.92 -14.71
N GLU A 11 -1.29 7.40 -15.88
CA GLU A 11 0.04 7.12 -16.44
C GLU A 11 1.14 7.63 -15.52
N PHE A 12 1.02 8.85 -15.00
CA PHE A 12 1.98 9.39 -14.03
C PHE A 12 1.98 8.63 -12.71
N GLN A 13 0.80 8.29 -12.17
CA GLN A 13 0.70 7.45 -10.97
C GLN A 13 1.40 6.10 -11.19
N ARG A 14 1.21 5.49 -12.36
CA ARG A 14 1.90 4.24 -12.74
C ARG A 14 3.41 4.42 -12.85
N ARG A 15 3.90 5.49 -13.50
CA ARG A 15 5.34 5.81 -13.60
C ARG A 15 5.99 6.05 -12.24
N SER A 16 5.23 6.49 -11.24
CA SER A 16 5.74 6.69 -9.88
C SER A 16 5.97 5.41 -9.07
N VAL A 17 5.54 4.25 -9.57
CA VAL A 17 5.71 2.94 -8.92
C VAL A 17 6.97 2.27 -9.46
N HIS A 18 7.90 1.94 -8.55
CA HIS A 18 9.23 1.42 -8.87
C HIS A 18 9.45 0.01 -8.31
N GLY A 19 8.39 -0.68 -7.88
CA GLY A 19 8.49 -1.95 -7.19
C GLY A 19 7.12 -2.55 -6.86
N PRO A 20 7.06 -3.83 -6.43
CA PRO A 20 5.86 -4.40 -5.82
C PRO A 20 5.52 -3.69 -4.50
N VAL A 21 4.40 -4.07 -3.86
CA VAL A 21 3.99 -3.46 -2.59
C VAL A 21 5.13 -3.56 -1.55
N PRO A 22 5.49 -2.46 -0.84
CA PRO A 22 6.59 -2.48 0.12
C PRO A 22 6.38 -3.49 1.25
N LEU A 23 7.39 -4.31 1.53
CA LEU A 23 7.32 -5.37 2.56
C LEU A 23 6.86 -4.85 3.93
N TRP A 24 7.32 -3.68 4.34
CA TRP A 24 6.89 -3.09 5.61
C TRP A 24 5.37 -2.84 5.64
N GLY A 25 4.77 -2.38 4.54
CA GLY A 25 3.33 -2.23 4.43
C GLY A 25 2.60 -3.58 4.55
N VAL A 26 3.13 -4.61 3.89
CA VAL A 26 2.60 -5.98 3.97
C VAL A 26 2.61 -6.50 5.42
N LEU A 27 3.76 -6.41 6.10
CA LEU A 27 3.93 -6.89 7.47
C LEU A 27 3.05 -6.14 8.47
N ASN A 28 2.97 -4.80 8.36
CA ASN A 28 2.08 -4.00 9.21
C ASN A 28 0.62 -4.35 8.99
N GLY A 29 0.23 -4.55 7.73
CA GLY A 29 -1.11 -5.01 7.41
C GLY A 29 -1.43 -6.34 8.06
N ILE A 30 -0.57 -7.36 7.87
CA ILE A 30 -0.81 -8.73 8.32
C ILE A 30 -0.81 -8.86 9.84
N PHE A 31 0.14 -8.23 10.52
CA PHE A 31 0.38 -8.49 11.95
C PHE A 31 -0.24 -7.43 12.88
N ILE A 32 -0.64 -6.26 12.37
CA ILE A 32 -1.10 -5.15 13.21
C ILE A 32 -2.47 -4.64 12.76
N LEU A 33 -2.56 -4.06 11.55
CA LEU A 33 -3.77 -3.34 11.13
C LEU A 33 -4.94 -4.29 10.86
N TYR A 34 -4.69 -5.41 10.19
CA TYR A 34 -5.73 -6.38 9.87
C TYR A 34 -6.26 -7.10 11.12
N PRO A 35 -5.42 -7.62 12.04
CA PRO A 35 -5.92 -8.24 13.26
C PRO A 35 -6.73 -7.27 14.12
N ILE A 36 -6.31 -6.02 14.28
CA ILE A 36 -7.07 -5.02 15.05
C ILE A 36 -8.45 -4.77 14.44
N SER A 37 -8.50 -4.54 13.13
CA SER A 37 -9.78 -4.31 12.44
C SER A 37 -10.69 -5.54 12.49
N PHE A 38 -10.13 -6.73 12.30
CA PHE A 38 -10.85 -7.99 12.37
C PHE A 38 -11.39 -8.28 13.78
N LEU A 39 -10.62 -8.04 14.83
CA LEU A 39 -11.06 -8.22 16.22
C LEU A 39 -12.17 -7.25 16.60
N ALA A 40 -12.07 -5.98 16.19
CA ALA A 40 -13.14 -5.00 16.39
C ALA A 40 -14.44 -5.45 15.69
N PHE A 41 -14.34 -5.96 14.46
CA PHE A 41 -15.48 -6.54 13.75
C PHE A 41 -16.04 -7.80 14.41
N PHE A 42 -15.18 -8.69 14.87
CA PHE A 42 -15.59 -9.92 15.55
C PHE A 42 -16.31 -9.65 16.88
N ALA A 43 -15.96 -8.56 17.56
CA ALA A 43 -16.57 -8.20 18.84
C ALA A 43 -18.01 -7.68 18.70
N GLY A 44 -18.32 -6.91 17.65
CA GLY A 44 -19.60 -6.19 17.55
C GLY A 44 -20.24 -6.12 16.16
N GLY A 45 -19.62 -6.72 15.14
CA GLY A 45 -20.08 -6.60 13.75
C GLY A 45 -21.47 -7.20 13.52
N LEU A 46 -21.86 -8.22 14.29
CA LEU A 46 -23.21 -8.80 14.19
C LEU A 46 -24.30 -7.79 14.55
N GLU A 47 -24.07 -6.95 15.55
CA GLU A 47 -25.03 -5.96 16.01
C GLU A 47 -25.26 -4.87 14.96
N VAL A 48 -24.18 -4.43 14.32
CA VAL A 48 -24.23 -3.42 13.24
C VAL A 48 -24.87 -3.97 11.97
N LEU A 49 -24.50 -5.20 11.58
CA LEU A 49 -25.00 -5.81 10.35
C LEU A 49 -26.43 -6.33 10.49
N ASN A 50 -26.84 -6.68 11.70
CA ASN A 50 -28.13 -7.30 12.02
C ASN A 50 -28.49 -8.47 11.08
N ASN A 51 -27.47 -9.23 10.65
CA ASN A 51 -27.61 -10.32 9.70
C ASN A 51 -26.58 -11.42 10.02
N PRO A 52 -27.00 -12.51 10.69
CA PRO A 52 -26.09 -13.58 11.11
C PRO A 52 -25.35 -14.27 9.96
N SER A 53 -26.01 -14.49 8.81
CA SER A 53 -25.37 -15.21 7.69
C SER A 53 -24.31 -14.33 7.02
N LEU A 54 -24.60 -13.05 6.82
CA LEU A 54 -23.62 -12.08 6.31
C LEU A 54 -22.43 -11.94 7.27
N TYR A 55 -22.70 -11.82 8.57
CA TYR A 55 -21.68 -11.74 9.60
C TYR A 55 -20.75 -12.95 9.60
N GLN A 56 -21.32 -14.17 9.61
CA GLN A 56 -20.53 -15.41 9.54
C GLN A 56 -19.72 -15.51 8.24
N GLY A 57 -20.33 -15.15 7.10
CA GLY A 57 -19.64 -15.13 5.81
C GLY A 57 -18.44 -14.18 5.81
N LEU A 58 -18.59 -13.00 6.42
CA LEU A 58 -17.52 -12.01 6.56
C LEU A 58 -16.42 -12.45 7.52
N ILE A 59 -16.74 -13.13 8.63
CA ILE A 59 -15.73 -13.75 9.50
C ILE A 59 -14.92 -14.78 8.73
N MET A 60 -15.58 -15.71 8.04
CA MET A 60 -14.90 -16.76 7.28
C MET A 60 -14.02 -16.16 6.19
N THR A 61 -14.53 -15.16 5.47
CA THR A 61 -13.76 -14.41 4.47
C THR A 61 -12.52 -13.78 5.10
N GLY A 62 -12.64 -13.19 6.29
CA GLY A 62 -11.53 -12.52 6.95
C GLY A 62 -10.42 -13.48 7.37
N ILE A 63 -10.80 -14.64 7.93
CA ILE A 63 -9.85 -15.71 8.28
C ILE A 63 -9.12 -16.21 7.03
N VAL A 64 -9.86 -16.49 5.95
CA VAL A 64 -9.27 -16.96 4.69
C VAL A 64 -8.31 -15.93 4.11
N VAL A 65 -8.71 -14.66 4.04
CA VAL A 65 -7.85 -13.56 3.54
C VAL A 65 -6.58 -13.44 4.38
N TRP A 66 -6.67 -13.54 5.71
CA TRP A 66 -5.51 -13.46 6.58
C TRP A 66 -4.54 -14.63 6.37
N VAL A 67 -5.05 -15.87 6.36
CA VAL A 67 -4.24 -17.08 6.16
C VAL A 67 -3.60 -17.09 4.76
N LEU A 68 -4.34 -16.72 3.72
CA LEU A 68 -3.78 -16.60 2.36
C LEU A 68 -2.66 -15.57 2.31
N ASN A 69 -2.81 -14.42 2.99
CA ASN A 69 -1.76 -13.41 3.05
C ASN A 69 -0.49 -13.92 3.74
N LEU A 70 -0.61 -14.75 4.79
CA LEU A 70 0.54 -15.41 5.41
C LEU A 70 1.25 -16.35 4.42
N VAL A 71 0.51 -17.07 3.58
CA VAL A 71 1.10 -17.92 2.52
C VAL A 71 1.72 -17.07 1.41
N PHE A 72 1.08 -15.96 1.04
CA PHE A 72 1.56 -15.07 -0.02
C PHE A 72 2.84 -14.34 0.35
N LEU A 73 3.17 -14.19 1.65
CA LEU A 73 4.49 -13.77 2.10
C LEU A 73 5.64 -14.68 1.63
N LEU A 74 5.36 -15.86 1.07
CA LEU A 74 6.39 -16.69 0.43
C LEU A 74 6.71 -16.21 -0.99
N ASP A 75 5.82 -15.44 -1.62
CA ASP A 75 5.98 -14.84 -2.95
C ASP A 75 6.64 -13.46 -2.90
N LEU A 76 7.70 -13.32 -2.09
CA LEU A 76 8.42 -12.04 -1.97
C LEU A 76 9.24 -11.71 -3.21
N LYS A 77 9.69 -12.73 -3.96
CA LYS A 77 10.53 -12.54 -5.15
C LYS A 77 9.77 -12.01 -6.36
N ARG A 78 8.54 -12.48 -6.61
CA ARG A 78 7.71 -12.02 -7.74
C ARG A 78 6.70 -10.96 -7.30
N GLY A 79 6.28 -10.99 -6.05
CA GLY A 79 5.51 -9.93 -5.41
C GLY A 79 4.08 -9.79 -5.91
N ILE A 80 3.61 -10.62 -6.86
CA ILE A 80 2.25 -10.51 -7.41
C ILE A 80 1.24 -10.95 -6.36
N LEU A 81 1.41 -12.16 -5.81
CA LEU A 81 0.48 -12.71 -4.82
C LEU A 81 0.55 -11.89 -3.54
N THR A 82 1.75 -11.46 -3.14
CA THR A 82 1.94 -10.55 -2.01
C THR A 82 1.17 -9.23 -2.23
N SER A 83 1.29 -8.61 -3.41
CA SER A 83 0.61 -7.34 -3.71
C SER A 83 -0.90 -7.50 -3.78
N PHE A 84 -1.38 -8.60 -4.39
CA PHE A 84 -2.81 -8.90 -4.50
C PHE A 84 -3.43 -9.25 -3.14
N GLY A 85 -2.75 -10.07 -2.33
CA GLY A 85 -3.15 -10.36 -0.96
C GLY A 85 -3.25 -9.09 -0.13
N THR A 86 -2.26 -8.22 -0.27
CA THR A 86 -2.24 -6.93 0.45
C THR A 86 -3.44 -6.08 0.06
N TYR A 87 -3.79 -6.02 -1.22
CA TYR A 87 -5.00 -5.35 -1.68
C TYR A 87 -6.26 -5.92 -1.02
N LEU A 88 -6.46 -7.24 -1.04
CA LEU A 88 -7.63 -7.89 -0.42
C LEU A 88 -7.69 -7.65 1.09
N MET A 89 -6.54 -7.72 1.75
CA MET A 89 -6.40 -7.51 3.19
C MET A 89 -6.77 -6.07 3.57
N TYR A 90 -6.24 -5.07 2.87
CA TYR A 90 -6.64 -3.69 3.14
C TYR A 90 -8.11 -3.48 2.80
N LEU A 91 -8.60 -3.95 1.65
CA LEU A 91 -10.01 -3.79 1.28
C LEU A 91 -10.97 -4.36 2.33
N THR A 92 -10.75 -5.59 2.77
CA THR A 92 -11.59 -6.23 3.79
C THR A 92 -11.37 -5.63 5.19
N GLY A 93 -10.13 -5.27 5.53
CA GLY A 93 -9.79 -4.60 6.78
C GLY A 93 -10.47 -3.24 6.94
N HIS A 94 -10.67 -2.48 5.84
CA HIS A 94 -11.46 -1.24 5.88
C HIS A 94 -12.91 -1.50 6.26
N VAL A 95 -13.54 -2.52 5.66
CA VAL A 95 -14.91 -2.91 6.00
C VAL A 95 -15.00 -3.30 7.47
N TYR A 96 -14.09 -4.15 7.94
CA TYR A 96 -14.06 -4.62 9.33
C TYR A 96 -13.84 -3.48 10.31
N ALA A 97 -12.92 -2.56 10.03
CA ALA A 97 -12.68 -1.43 10.90
C ALA A 97 -13.91 -0.52 10.97
N ILE A 98 -14.49 -0.12 9.84
CA ILE A 98 -15.65 0.77 9.84
C ILE A 98 -16.83 0.14 10.60
N VAL A 99 -17.12 -1.14 10.36
CA VAL A 99 -18.21 -1.84 11.04
C VAL A 99 -17.88 -2.06 12.52
N GLY A 100 -16.69 -2.55 12.85
CA GLY A 100 -16.27 -2.83 14.22
C GLY A 100 -16.24 -1.57 15.09
N PHE A 101 -15.67 -0.47 14.59
CA PHE A 101 -15.64 0.79 15.34
C PHE A 101 -17.01 1.48 15.40
N SER A 102 -17.90 1.24 14.42
CA SER A 102 -19.30 1.67 14.53
C SER A 102 -20.06 0.87 15.59
N ALA A 103 -19.72 -0.41 15.77
CA ALA A 103 -20.25 -1.24 16.86
C ALA A 103 -19.81 -0.69 18.22
N MET A 104 -18.49 -0.47 18.38
CA MET A 104 -17.91 0.07 19.61
C MET A 104 -18.47 1.44 20.00
N SER A 105 -18.88 2.26 19.02
CA SER A 105 -19.44 3.59 19.27
C SER A 105 -20.96 3.59 19.48
N GLY A 106 -21.64 2.45 19.31
CA GLY A 106 -23.10 2.38 19.25
C GLY A 106 -23.71 3.18 18.09
N ASP A 107 -22.91 3.55 17.08
CA ASP A 107 -23.34 4.43 15.98
C ASP A 107 -23.54 3.63 14.69
N TYR A 108 -24.75 3.09 14.54
CA TYR A 108 -25.15 2.30 13.36
C TYR A 108 -25.68 3.20 12.24
N SER A 109 -25.76 4.51 12.48
CA SER A 109 -26.28 5.45 11.49
C SER A 109 -25.36 5.50 10.27
N PHE A 110 -26.00 5.57 9.10
CA PHE A 110 -25.33 5.76 7.82
C PHE A 110 -24.17 4.78 7.54
N ILE A 111 -24.24 3.54 8.04
CA ILE A 111 -23.16 2.55 7.88
C ILE A 111 -22.79 2.34 6.41
N SER A 112 -23.78 2.31 5.52
CA SER A 112 -23.56 2.22 4.07
C SER A 112 -22.77 3.40 3.53
N LEU A 113 -23.05 4.62 4.00
CA LEU A 113 -22.30 5.81 3.60
C LEU A 113 -20.86 5.74 4.12
N LYS A 114 -20.67 5.39 5.40
CA LYS A 114 -19.34 5.22 6.02
C LYS A 114 -18.47 4.24 5.22
N LEU A 115 -19.05 3.12 4.78
CA LEU A 115 -18.37 2.13 3.94
C LEU A 115 -18.05 2.65 2.53
N LEU A 116 -18.90 3.50 1.96
CA LEU A 116 -18.71 4.06 0.62
C LEU A 116 -17.80 5.30 0.60
N LEU A 117 -17.59 5.97 1.72
CA LEU A 117 -16.77 7.19 1.83
C LEU A 117 -15.39 7.05 1.17
N PRO A 118 -14.60 6.00 1.45
CA PRO A 118 -13.30 5.82 0.79
C PRO A 118 -13.41 5.73 -0.74
N LEU A 119 -14.44 5.07 -1.26
CA LEU A 119 -14.67 4.92 -2.70
C LEU A 119 -15.12 6.23 -3.35
N ILE A 120 -16.07 6.94 -2.73
CA ILE A 120 -16.52 8.26 -3.17
C ILE A 120 -15.33 9.22 -3.19
N TYR A 121 -14.54 9.21 -2.14
CA TYR A 121 -13.38 10.08 -2.02
C TYR A 121 -12.27 9.74 -3.02
N ALA A 122 -12.04 8.45 -3.30
CA ALA A 122 -11.13 8.04 -4.37
C ALA A 122 -11.53 8.63 -5.73
N LEU A 123 -12.83 8.62 -6.06
CA LEU A 123 -13.36 9.24 -7.29
C LEU A 123 -13.17 10.75 -7.30
N VAL A 124 -13.47 11.44 -6.19
CA VAL A 124 -13.23 12.88 -6.05
C VAL A 124 -11.78 13.23 -6.29
N ILE A 125 -10.84 12.48 -5.69
CA ILE A 125 -9.40 12.68 -5.89
C ILE A 125 -9.01 12.49 -7.35
N ILE A 126 -9.50 11.43 -8.01
CA ILE A 126 -9.21 11.20 -9.44
C ILE A 126 -9.69 12.39 -10.26
N ILE A 127 -10.91 12.89 -10.04
CA ILE A 127 -11.47 14.02 -10.78
C ILE A 127 -10.65 15.29 -10.53
N VAL A 128 -10.45 15.66 -9.27
CA VAL A 128 -9.73 16.89 -8.87
C VAL A 128 -8.31 16.88 -9.41
N MET A 129 -7.57 15.78 -9.21
CA MET A 129 -6.19 15.68 -9.69
C MET A 129 -6.11 15.65 -11.21
N SER A 130 -7.09 15.05 -11.89
CA SER A 130 -7.13 15.07 -13.36
C SER A 130 -7.44 16.46 -13.92
N CYS A 131 -8.30 17.24 -13.28
CA CYS A 131 -8.56 18.63 -13.70
C CYS A 131 -7.30 19.50 -13.66
N LEU A 132 -6.36 19.15 -12.81
CA LEU A 132 -5.08 19.84 -12.66
C LEU A 132 -4.07 19.41 -13.73
N VAL A 133 -4.14 18.18 -14.25
CA VAL A 133 -3.21 17.72 -15.28
C VAL A 133 -3.26 18.61 -16.52
N ASP A 134 -2.15 19.24 -16.85
CA ASP A 134 -1.95 19.91 -18.14
C ASP A 134 -1.69 18.84 -19.22
N LEU A 135 -2.40 18.93 -20.34
CA LEU A 135 -2.31 17.97 -21.45
C LEU A 135 -1.09 18.23 -22.34
N ASP A 136 -0.60 19.47 -22.40
CA ASP A 136 0.43 19.90 -23.34
C ASP A 136 1.85 19.83 -22.74
N SER A 137 1.98 19.64 -21.42
CA SER A 137 3.27 19.54 -20.72
C SER A 137 3.65 18.09 -20.36
N GLU A 138 4.93 17.73 -20.39
CA GLU A 138 5.36 16.43 -19.84
C GLU A 138 5.22 16.36 -18.30
N GLU A 139 5.24 17.52 -17.63
CA GLU A 139 5.06 17.64 -16.19
C GLU A 139 3.59 17.92 -15.82
N ILE A 140 3.06 17.18 -14.84
CA ILE A 140 1.65 17.26 -14.43
C ILE A 140 1.25 18.62 -13.84
N ILE A 141 2.20 19.32 -13.20
CA ILE A 141 2.15 20.65 -12.54
C ILE A 141 3.39 20.72 -11.63
N SER A 142 3.88 21.90 -11.25
CA SER A 142 4.96 22.03 -10.25
C SER A 142 4.68 21.21 -8.98
N ALA A 143 5.67 20.48 -8.48
CA ALA A 143 5.54 19.62 -7.29
C ALA A 143 4.93 20.35 -6.08
N LYS A 144 5.17 21.67 -5.97
CA LYS A 144 4.60 22.55 -4.94
C LYS A 144 3.07 22.65 -5.03
N ALA A 145 2.52 22.81 -6.23
CA ALA A 145 1.07 22.91 -6.42
C ALA A 145 0.38 21.55 -6.25
N ILE A 146 1.01 20.45 -6.68
CA ILE A 146 0.54 19.09 -6.38
C ILE A 146 0.44 18.88 -4.86
N ARG A 147 1.50 19.23 -4.12
CA ARG A 147 1.54 19.09 -2.66
C ARG A 147 0.48 19.95 -1.97
N ASN A 148 0.30 21.20 -2.41
CA ASN A 148 -0.69 22.09 -1.82
C ASN A 148 -2.12 21.61 -2.05
N VAL A 149 -2.44 21.14 -3.26
CA VAL A 149 -3.76 20.56 -3.55
C VAL A 149 -3.95 19.29 -2.75
N TYR A 150 -2.96 18.39 -2.73
CA TYR A 150 -3.05 17.16 -1.96
C TYR A 150 -3.31 17.44 -0.48
N ASN A 151 -2.61 18.40 0.11
CA ASN A 151 -2.83 18.83 1.50
C ASN A 151 -4.22 19.45 1.69
N PHE A 152 -4.71 20.24 0.72
CA PHE A 152 -6.04 20.84 0.80
C PHE A 152 -7.16 19.80 0.73
N VAL A 153 -6.99 18.73 -0.06
CA VAL A 153 -8.02 17.68 -0.17
C VAL A 153 -7.90 16.67 0.98
N MET A 154 -6.68 16.25 1.37
CA MET A 154 -6.44 15.28 2.45
C MET A 154 -6.51 15.85 3.86
N GLY A 155 -6.21 17.14 4.03
CA GLY A 155 -6.16 17.80 5.34
C GLY A 155 -7.50 17.82 6.07
N PRO A 156 -8.59 18.32 5.46
CA PRO A 156 -9.89 18.40 6.13
C PRO A 156 -10.41 17.05 6.65
N PRO A 157 -10.37 15.95 5.88
CA PRO A 157 -10.70 14.61 6.38
C PRO A 157 -9.89 14.19 7.61
N LEU A 158 -8.57 14.41 7.61
CA LEU A 158 -7.70 14.04 8.74
C LEU A 158 -7.98 14.89 9.98
N ILE A 159 -8.19 16.20 9.81
CA ILE A 159 -8.53 17.11 10.91
C ILE A 159 -9.87 16.70 11.53
N LEU A 160 -10.89 16.45 10.71
CA LEU A 160 -12.19 15.97 11.18
C LEU A 160 -12.07 14.63 11.90
N SER A 161 -11.32 13.69 11.34
CA SER A 161 -11.04 12.40 11.96
C SER A 161 -10.42 12.57 13.35
N LEU A 162 -9.39 13.40 13.47
CA LEU A 162 -8.69 13.66 14.72
C LEU A 162 -9.61 14.31 15.77
N CYS A 163 -10.42 15.29 15.36
CA CYS A 163 -11.41 15.92 16.24
C CYS A 163 -12.42 14.88 16.76
N CYS A 164 -12.94 14.01 15.89
CA CYS A 164 -13.89 12.96 16.28
C CYS A 164 -13.25 11.95 17.24
N VAL A 165 -12.03 11.48 16.96
CA VAL A 165 -11.31 10.57 17.86
C VAL A 165 -11.03 11.22 19.22
N PHE A 166 -10.64 12.51 19.23
CA PHE A 166 -10.44 13.26 20.46
C PHE A 166 -11.72 13.36 21.30
N LEU A 167 -12.85 13.68 20.68
CA LEU A 167 -14.15 13.69 21.37
C LEU A 167 -14.53 12.29 21.88
N GLY A 168 -14.24 11.24 21.11
CA GLY A 168 -14.40 9.85 21.54
C GLY A 168 -13.60 9.51 22.79
N MET A 169 -12.35 10.00 22.90
CA MET A 169 -11.52 9.84 24.10
C MET A 169 -12.06 10.61 25.32
N LEU A 170 -12.81 11.68 25.12
CA LEU A 170 -13.48 12.45 26.19
C LEU A 170 -14.81 11.84 26.64
N GLY A 171 -15.17 10.64 26.15
CA GLY A 171 -16.40 9.94 26.51
C GLY A 171 -17.57 10.18 25.56
N HIS A 172 -17.38 10.91 24.47
CA HIS A 172 -18.40 11.02 23.42
C HIS A 172 -18.25 9.89 22.40
N GLU A 173 -18.54 8.66 22.85
CA GLU A 173 -18.21 7.42 22.13
C GLU A 173 -18.78 7.36 20.71
N TYR A 174 -19.95 7.98 20.48
CA TYR A 174 -20.57 8.14 19.15
C TYR A 174 -19.58 8.61 18.06
N PHE A 175 -18.61 9.47 18.39
CA PHE A 175 -17.67 10.00 17.41
C PHE A 175 -16.58 9.01 16.98
N TRP A 176 -16.40 7.87 17.65
CA TRP A 176 -15.43 6.86 17.21
C TRP A 176 -15.75 6.32 15.80
N GLY A 177 -17.02 6.02 15.51
CA GLY A 177 -17.44 5.52 14.21
C GLY A 177 -17.17 6.51 13.07
N TRP A 178 -17.47 7.80 13.29
CA TRP A 178 -17.20 8.86 12.31
C TRP A 178 -15.70 9.18 12.20
N GLY A 179 -14.98 9.20 13.32
CA GLY A 179 -13.54 9.44 13.34
C GLY A 179 -12.78 8.41 12.50
N MET A 180 -13.11 7.12 12.66
CA MET A 180 -12.54 6.06 11.83
C MET A 180 -12.98 6.16 10.37
N SER A 181 -14.24 6.49 10.10
CA SER A 181 -14.73 6.66 8.73
C SER A 181 -13.98 7.76 7.97
N PHE A 182 -13.74 8.92 8.60
CA PHE A 182 -12.95 9.99 8.00
C PHE A 182 -11.46 9.62 7.86
N LEU A 183 -10.91 8.86 8.81
CA LEU A 183 -9.54 8.34 8.71
C LEU A 183 -9.40 7.46 7.47
N PHE A 184 -10.29 6.47 7.32
CA PHE A 184 -10.28 5.55 6.20
C PHE A 184 -10.70 6.20 4.88
N MET A 185 -11.44 7.32 4.92
CA MET A 185 -11.70 8.11 3.72
C MET A 185 -10.39 8.54 3.05
N THR A 186 -9.38 8.93 3.82
CA THR A 186 -8.06 9.30 3.28
C THR A 186 -7.30 8.12 2.68
N MET A 187 -7.71 6.90 2.99
CA MET A 187 -7.15 5.70 2.38
C MET A 187 -7.76 5.41 1.00
N GLY A 188 -8.83 6.11 0.61
CA GLY A 188 -9.50 5.96 -0.69
C GLY A 188 -8.55 5.92 -1.91
N PRO A 189 -7.59 6.84 -2.05
CA PRO A 189 -6.65 6.82 -3.16
C PRO A 189 -5.78 5.55 -3.24
N TYR A 190 -5.54 4.88 -2.11
CA TYR A 190 -4.79 3.63 -2.09
C TYR A 190 -5.57 2.46 -2.70
N LEU A 191 -6.91 2.55 -2.81
CA LEU A 191 -7.73 1.54 -3.49
C LEU A 191 -7.30 1.36 -4.94
N TYR A 192 -7.10 2.45 -5.70
CA TYR A 192 -6.62 2.36 -7.08
C TYR A 192 -5.08 2.33 -7.15
N ARG A 193 -4.36 2.96 -6.21
CA ARG A 193 -2.89 2.99 -6.26
C ARG A 193 -2.27 1.60 -6.07
N THR A 194 -2.89 0.76 -5.25
CA THR A 194 -2.42 -0.63 -5.04
C THR A 194 -2.44 -1.45 -6.33
N TRP A 195 -3.38 -1.19 -7.24
CA TRP A 195 -3.41 -1.84 -8.55
C TRP A 195 -2.17 -1.54 -9.39
N PHE A 196 -1.55 -0.36 -9.26
CA PHE A 196 -0.29 -0.08 -9.96
C PHE A 196 0.87 -0.94 -9.44
N TYR A 197 0.91 -1.25 -8.15
CA TYR A 197 1.89 -2.19 -7.60
C TYR A 197 1.65 -3.62 -8.10
N ILE A 198 0.39 -4.05 -8.17
CA ILE A 198 0.03 -5.37 -8.71
C ILE A 198 0.41 -5.47 -10.20
N ILE A 199 0.08 -4.46 -11.00
CA ILE A 199 0.42 -4.39 -12.43
C ILE A 199 1.94 -4.37 -12.60
N TYR A 200 2.66 -3.60 -11.78
CA TYR A 200 4.12 -3.56 -11.80
C TYR A 200 4.70 -4.96 -11.54
N ALA A 201 4.28 -5.61 -10.45
CA ALA A 201 4.72 -6.96 -10.10
C ALA A 201 4.40 -7.97 -11.21
N TYR A 202 3.21 -7.85 -11.82
CA TYR A 202 2.82 -8.70 -12.94
C TYR A 202 3.66 -8.45 -14.19
N GLN A 203 4.05 -7.22 -14.48
CA GLN A 203 4.88 -6.92 -15.66
C GLN A 203 6.32 -7.41 -15.49
N HIS A 204 6.86 -7.30 -14.28
CA HIS A 204 8.26 -7.60 -13.98
C HIS A 204 8.45 -8.98 -13.33
N HIS A 205 7.45 -9.86 -13.36
CA HIS A 205 7.51 -11.17 -12.70
C HIS A 205 8.55 -12.13 -13.31
N ASN A 206 8.92 -11.88 -14.56
CA ASN A 206 9.96 -12.60 -15.28
C ASN A 206 11.29 -11.85 -15.29
N ASP A 207 11.30 -10.57 -14.86
CA ASP A 207 12.49 -9.72 -14.78
C ASP A 207 13.29 -10.03 -13.51
N VAL A 208 13.31 -11.31 -13.12
CA VAL A 208 14.27 -11.82 -12.16
C VAL A 208 15.63 -11.67 -12.83
N GLU A 209 16.25 -10.50 -12.68
CA GLU A 209 17.70 -10.44 -12.72
C GLU A 209 18.18 -11.61 -11.87
N GLU A 210 18.94 -12.49 -12.50
CA GLU A 210 19.78 -13.46 -11.83
C GLU A 210 20.64 -12.69 -10.82
N THR A 211 20.09 -12.46 -9.64
CA THR A 211 20.88 -12.20 -8.43
C THR A 211 21.53 -13.51 -8.05
N THR A 212 22.41 -14.00 -8.95
CA THR A 212 23.50 -14.87 -8.57
C THR A 212 24.25 -14.13 -7.47
N PRO A 213 24.34 -14.67 -6.24
CA PRO A 213 24.94 -13.97 -5.12
C PRO A 213 26.47 -14.02 -5.18
N ILE A 214 27.05 -13.98 -6.38
CA ILE A 214 28.49 -13.86 -6.62
C ILE A 214 28.63 -13.16 -7.97
N ARG A 215 28.97 -11.87 -7.98
CA ARG A 215 29.69 -11.28 -9.12
C ARG A 215 30.95 -12.13 -9.28
N ARG A 216 30.90 -13.17 -10.13
CA ARG A 216 32.11 -13.71 -10.71
C ARG A 216 32.58 -12.58 -11.60
N ILE A 217 33.57 -11.84 -11.12
CA ILE A 217 34.32 -10.92 -11.96
C ILE A 217 34.85 -11.83 -13.07
N GLU A 218 34.22 -11.82 -14.24
CA GLU A 218 34.86 -12.27 -15.46
C GLU A 218 35.96 -11.27 -15.73
N VAL A 219 37.11 -11.50 -15.07
CA VAL A 219 38.37 -10.93 -15.51
C VAL A 219 38.57 -11.55 -16.89
N SER A 220 38.43 -10.73 -17.93
CA SER A 220 38.78 -11.17 -19.28
C SER A 220 40.23 -11.68 -19.25
N SER A 221 40.49 -12.79 -19.93
CA SER A 221 41.84 -13.34 -20.08
C SER A 221 42.83 -12.27 -20.59
N ASP A 222 42.30 -11.31 -21.34
CA ASP A 222 43.03 -10.18 -21.93
C ASP A 222 43.57 -9.20 -20.87
N MET A 223 42.92 -9.05 -19.70
CA MET A 223 43.46 -8.20 -18.62
C MET A 223 44.60 -8.86 -17.82
N ILE A 224 44.86 -10.15 -18.02
CA ILE A 224 45.94 -10.88 -17.34
C ILE A 224 47.21 -10.95 -18.21
N GLN A 225 47.11 -10.72 -19.53
CA GLN A 225 48.25 -10.88 -20.43
C GLN A 225 49.18 -9.66 -20.55
N ASP A 226 48.76 -8.46 -20.12
CA ASP A 226 49.55 -7.23 -20.31
C ASP A 226 50.29 -6.73 -19.05
N LYS A 227 50.45 -7.57 -18.02
CA LYS A 227 51.42 -7.30 -16.96
C LYS A 227 52.49 -8.36 -16.97
N GLU A 228 53.58 -8.05 -17.69
CA GLU A 228 54.89 -8.65 -17.55
C GLU A 228 55.23 -8.71 -16.05
N PHE A 229 54.99 -9.89 -15.47
CA PHE A 229 55.14 -10.16 -14.06
C PHE A 229 56.64 -10.25 -13.79
N ASP A 230 57.23 -9.14 -13.31
CA ASP A 230 58.65 -9.03 -12.95
C ASP A 230 58.97 -10.00 -11.79
N ARG A 231 59.27 -11.25 -12.17
CA ARG A 231 59.60 -12.38 -11.31
C ARG A 231 60.95 -12.20 -10.61
N ASP A 232 61.76 -11.23 -11.02
CA ASP A 232 63.13 -11.06 -10.54
C ASP A 232 63.24 -10.10 -9.34
N ARG A 233 62.16 -9.40 -8.99
CA ARG A 233 62.12 -8.53 -7.80
C ARG A 233 62.14 -9.30 -6.47
N PHE A 234 61.84 -10.60 -6.45
CA PHE A 234 61.74 -11.40 -5.21
C PHE A 234 62.85 -12.42 -5.00
N ARG A 235 63.94 -12.40 -5.79
CA ARG A 235 65.03 -13.37 -5.66
C ARG A 235 66.35 -12.74 -5.21
N LYS A 236 66.41 -12.31 -3.95
CA LYS A 236 67.62 -12.05 -3.12
C LYS A 236 67.14 -12.08 -1.65
N GLU A 237 67.61 -12.87 -0.69
CA GLU A 237 68.90 -13.54 -0.42
C GLU A 237 68.64 -14.84 0.39
N GLU A 238 69.27 -15.95 0.01
CA GLU A 238 69.54 -17.05 0.95
C GLU A 238 70.68 -16.59 1.87
N LYS A 239 70.46 -16.59 3.18
CA LYS A 239 71.57 -16.56 4.17
C LYS A 239 71.75 -17.94 4.75
N HIS A 240 72.86 -18.57 4.37
CA HIS A 240 73.54 -19.60 5.13
C HIS A 240 74.34 -18.95 6.26
N ASP A 241 74.03 -19.32 7.50
CA ASP A 241 74.94 -19.86 8.53
C ASP A 241 74.19 -20.06 9.85
#